data_AF-A0A7Y0S2Q4-F1
#
_entry.id   AF-A0A7Y0S2Q4-F1
#
_cell.length_a   1.000
_cell.length_b   1.000
_cell.length_c   1.000
_cell.angle_alpha   90.00
_cell.angle_beta   90.00
_cell.angle_gamma   90.00
#
_symmetry.space_group_name_H-M   'P 1'
#
loop_
_entity.id
_entity.type
_entity.pdbx_description
1 polymer ?
#
loop_
_entity_poly.entity_id
_entity_poly.type
_entity_poly.pdbx_seq_one_letter_code
_entity_poly.pdbx_strand_id
1 'polypeptide(L)'
;IRELLDAGVQSDKMETDVRWSSALREEIMDCPVNFRVNLLEKDISLRDLMELQPGDIIPIEMPEHATMFVEDLPTYRVKMGRS
;
A
#
# COMPACT_ATOMS: atom_id res chain seq x y z
N ILE A 1 35.65 -2.16 -42.83
CA ILE A 1 35.26 -3.00 -41.67
C ILE A 1 35.45 -2.21 -40.35
N ARG A 2 34.91 -0.99 -40.26
CA ARG A 2 34.93 -0.13 -39.05
C ARG A 2 33.56 0.45 -38.72
N GLU A 3 32.61 0.40 -39.66
CA GLU A 3 31.22 0.84 -39.46
C GLU A 3 30.29 -0.26 -38.92
N LEU A 4 30.61 -1.54 -39.13
CA LEU A 4 29.82 -2.66 -38.61
C LEU A 4 29.99 -2.90 -37.10
N LEU A 5 31.07 -2.40 -36.50
CA LEU A 5 31.34 -2.50 -35.06
C LEU A 5 30.64 -1.39 -34.25
N ASP A 6 30.36 -0.23 -34.87
CA ASP A 6 29.72 0.90 -34.19
C ASP A 6 28.20 0.69 -34.06
N ALA A 7 27.59 0.02 -35.03
CA ALA A 7 26.17 -0.34 -35.00
C ALA A 7 25.82 -1.39 -33.92
N GLY A 8 26.75 -2.30 -33.59
CA GLY A 8 26.55 -3.29 -32.52
C GLY A 8 26.54 -2.67 -31.12
N VAL A 9 27.36 -1.64 -30.89
CA VAL A 9 27.47 -0.93 -29.60
C VAL A 9 26.26 -0.01 -29.33
N GLN A 10 25.59 0.49 -30.37
CA GLN A 10 24.38 1.29 -30.21
C GLN A 10 23.13 0.45 -29.95
N SER A 11 23.01 -0.73 -30.58
CA SER A 11 21.87 -1.63 -30.35
C SER A 11 21.86 -2.19 -28.92
N ASP A 12 23.03 -2.55 -28.39
CA ASP A 12 23.16 -3.13 -27.04
C ASP A 12 22.71 -2.15 -25.94
N LYS A 13 23.04 -0.85 -26.07
CA LYS A 13 22.66 0.17 -25.07
C LYS A 13 21.16 0.44 -25.04
N MET A 14 20.52 0.50 -26.21
CA MET A 14 19.10 0.84 -26.33
C MET A 14 18.20 -0.34 -25.93
N GLU A 15 18.63 -1.58 -26.21
CA GLU A 15 17.94 -2.80 -25.75
C GLU A 15 18.11 -3.04 -24.24
N THR A 16 19.29 -2.70 -23.69
CA THR A 16 19.56 -2.77 -22.25
C THR A 16 18.65 -1.83 -21.45
N ASP A 17 18.42 -0.59 -21.92
CA ASP A 17 17.60 0.41 -21.23
C ASP A 17 16.12 -0.02 -21.08
N VAL A 18 15.57 -0.66 -22.12
CA VAL A 18 14.20 -1.20 -22.09
C VAL A 18 14.09 -2.39 -21.14
N ARG A 19 15.04 -3.32 -21.18
CA ARG A 19 15.03 -4.51 -20.30
C ARG A 19 15.30 -4.16 -18.84
N TRP A 20 16.14 -3.16 -18.58
CA TRP A 20 16.42 -2.68 -17.23
C TRP A 20 15.26 -1.90 -16.65
N SER A 21 14.60 -1.04 -17.43
CA SER A 21 13.40 -0.33 -16.97
C SER A 21 12.24 -1.27 -16.68
N SER A 22 12.06 -2.34 -17.46
CA SER A 22 11.07 -3.38 -17.15
C SER A 22 11.42 -4.17 -15.90
N ALA A 23 12.67 -4.64 -15.77
CA ALA A 23 13.10 -5.41 -14.60
C ALA A 23 13.01 -4.58 -13.30
N LEU A 24 13.38 -3.31 -13.36
CA LEU A 24 13.25 -2.40 -12.22
C LEU A 24 11.78 -2.16 -11.85
N ARG A 25 10.90 -2.04 -12.85
CA ARG A 25 9.46 -1.89 -12.60
C ARG A 25 8.88 -3.14 -11.96
N GLU A 26 9.26 -4.34 -12.41
CA GLU A 26 8.81 -5.59 -11.79
C GLU A 26 9.26 -5.69 -10.33
N GLU A 27 10.53 -5.39 -10.04
CA GLU A 27 11.03 -5.35 -8.65
C GLU A 27 10.28 -4.34 -7.76
N ILE A 28 9.92 -3.16 -8.30
CA ILE A 28 9.11 -2.18 -7.57
C ILE A 28 7.70 -2.72 -7.29
N MET A 29 7.11 -3.44 -8.24
CA MET A 29 5.76 -4.01 -8.09
C MET A 29 5.72 -5.18 -7.09
N ASP A 30 6.82 -5.92 -6.95
CA ASP A 30 6.97 -7.02 -5.98
C ASP A 30 7.32 -6.54 -4.56
N CYS A 31 7.53 -5.23 -4.38
CA CYS A 31 7.78 -4.65 -3.08
C CYS A 31 6.56 -4.82 -2.16
N PRO A 32 6.69 -5.46 -0.98
CA PRO A 32 5.58 -5.61 -0.06
C PRO A 32 5.17 -4.23 0.49
N VAL A 33 3.87 -3.96 0.43
CA VAL A 33 3.26 -2.76 1.01
C VAL A 33 2.36 -3.13 2.17
N ASN A 34 2.40 -2.31 3.21
CA ASN A 34 1.46 -2.44 4.32
C ASN A 34 0.15 -1.76 3.97
N PHE A 35 -0.94 -2.41 4.33
CA PHE A 35 -2.25 -1.80 4.31
C PHE A 35 -2.90 -1.91 5.69
N ARG A 36 -3.60 -0.85 6.09
CA ARG A 36 -4.43 -0.84 7.28
C ARG A 36 -5.80 -0.26 6.96
N VAL A 37 -6.81 -0.72 7.68
CA VAL A 37 -8.17 -0.18 7.57
C VAL A 37 -8.58 0.33 8.94
N ASN A 38 -8.86 1.62 9.04
CA ASN A 38 -9.44 2.18 10.25
C ASN A 38 -10.96 2.03 10.15
N LEU A 39 -11.51 1.06 10.88
CA LEU A 39 -12.95 0.79 10.86
C LEU A 39 -13.75 1.95 11.46
N LEU A 40 -13.34 2.39 12.64
CA LEU A 40 -13.92 3.52 13.37
C LEU A 40 -12.88 4.12 14.29
N GLU A 41 -13.15 5.35 14.72
CA GLU A 41 -12.40 6.06 15.74
C GLU A 41 -13.41 6.63 16.73
N LYS A 42 -13.12 6.51 18.03
CA LYS A 42 -13.98 7.03 19.08
C LYS A 42 -13.15 7.59 20.23
N ASP A 43 -13.42 8.85 20.55
CA ASP A 43 -12.86 9.49 21.73
C ASP A 43 -13.55 8.94 22.99
N ILE A 44 -12.73 8.58 23.98
CA ILE A 44 -13.17 8.19 25.32
C ILE A 44 -12.37 8.98 26.35
N SER A 45 -12.97 9.23 27.51
CA SER A 45 -12.25 9.95 28.56
C SER A 45 -11.15 9.07 29.16
N LEU A 46 -10.07 9.69 29.67
CA LEU A 46 -8.99 8.95 30.31
C LEU A 46 -9.48 8.15 31.53
N ARG A 47 -10.48 8.67 32.25
CA ARG A 47 -11.10 7.97 33.38
C ARG A 47 -11.75 6.66 32.91
N ASP A 48 -12.59 6.74 31.88
CA ASP A 48 -13.29 5.55 31.36
C ASP A 48 -12.29 4.53 30.83
N LEU A 49 -11.23 4.99 30.15
CA LEU A 49 -10.14 4.13 29.68
C LEU A 49 -9.45 3.38 30.84
N MET A 50 -9.23 4.04 31.98
CA MET A 50 -8.61 3.42 33.15
C MET A 50 -9.51 2.41 33.86
N GLU A 51 -10.83 2.55 33.72
CA GLU A 51 -11.83 1.70 34.35
C GLU A 51 -12.26 0.51 33.47
N LEU A 52 -11.83 0.46 32.20
CA LEU A 52 -12.16 -0.62 31.27
C LEU A 52 -11.72 -2.00 31.76
N GLN A 53 -12.64 -2.96 31.67
CA GLN A 53 -12.44 -4.35 32.04
C GLN A 53 -12.89 -5.30 30.92
N PRO A 54 -12.37 -6.56 30.90
CA PRO A 54 -12.86 -7.57 29.99
C PRO A 54 -14.37 -7.78 30.12
N GLY A 55 -15.10 -7.58 29.03
CA GLY A 55 -16.56 -7.68 28.99
C GLY A 55 -17.28 -6.33 28.83
N ASP A 56 -16.57 -5.21 28.98
CA ASP A 56 -17.15 -3.89 28.75
C ASP A 56 -17.48 -3.66 27.27
N ILE A 57 -18.59 -2.96 27.03
CA ILE A 57 -19.10 -2.65 25.69
C ILE A 57 -18.87 -1.18 25.40
N ILE A 58 -18.08 -0.88 24.36
CA ILE A 58 -17.89 0.48 23.86
C ILE A 58 -19.02 0.79 22.88
N PRO A 59 -19.92 1.74 23.18
CA PRO A 59 -21.02 2.08 22.27
C PRO A 59 -20.45 2.79 21.03
N ILE A 60 -20.73 2.25 19.85
CA ILE A 60 -20.27 2.82 18.57
C ILE A 60 -21.44 2.95 17.60
N GLU A 61 -21.37 3.93 16.71
CA GLU A 61 -22.19 3.98 15.51
C GLU A 61 -21.37 3.39 14.36
N MET A 62 -21.88 2.33 13.74
CA MET A 62 -21.14 1.64 12.69
C MET A 62 -21.13 2.49 11.42
N PRO A 63 -19.96 2.91 10.91
CA PRO A 63 -19.91 3.67 9.67
C PRO A 63 -20.22 2.78 8.46
N GLU A 64 -20.82 3.37 7.43
CA GLU A 64 -21.14 2.65 6.17
C GLU A 64 -19.86 2.22 5.42
N HIS A 65 -18.80 3.03 5.52
CA HIS A 65 -17.52 2.82 4.88
C HIS A 65 -16.36 3.09 5.85
N ALA A 66 -15.30 2.29 5.75
CA ALA A 66 -14.03 2.49 6.43
C ALA A 66 -12.97 3.03 5.46
N THR A 67 -11.94 3.70 6.00
CA THR A 67 -10.83 4.22 5.19
C THR A 67 -9.68 3.23 5.21
N MET A 68 -9.25 2.80 4.02
CA MET A 68 -8.04 2.00 3.84
C MET A 68 -6.86 2.89 3.51
N PHE A 69 -5.78 2.66 4.22
CA PHE A 69 -4.49 3.30 4.01
C PHE A 69 -3.56 2.28 3.37
N VAL A 70 -2.89 2.70 2.31
CA VAL A 70 -1.70 2.02 1.78
C VAL A 70 -0.53 2.81 2.33
N GLU A 71 0.30 2.14 3.13
CA GLU A 71 1.23 2.80 4.04
C GLU A 71 0.48 3.81 4.93
N ASP A 72 0.80 5.10 4.81
CA ASP A 72 0.15 6.20 5.53
C ASP A 72 -0.78 7.05 4.67
N LEU A 73 -0.98 6.66 3.40
CA LEU A 73 -1.79 7.41 2.45
C LEU A 73 -3.24 6.88 2.42
N PRO A 74 -4.24 7.71 2.75
CA PRO A 74 -5.65 7.31 2.62
C PRO A 74 -5.98 7.11 1.14
N THR A 75 -6.22 5.86 0.74
CA THR A 75 -6.28 5.49 -0.68
C THR A 75 -7.66 5.01 -1.11
N TYR A 76 -8.37 4.23 -0.28
CA TYR A 76 -9.67 3.65 -0.67
C TYR A 76 -10.72 3.77 0.43
N ARG A 77 -12.00 3.81 0.01
CA ARG A 77 -13.16 3.57 0.87
C ARG A 77 -13.59 2.12 0.73
N VAL A 78 -13.67 1.40 1.83
CA VAL A 78 -14.00 -0.03 1.85
C VAL A 78 -15.26 -0.27 2.68
N LYS A 79 -16.01 -1.32 2.35
CA LYS A 79 -17.17 -1.75 3.13
C LYS A 79 -16.81 -3.04 3.86
N MET A 80 -17.15 -3.12 5.14
CA MET A 80 -16.93 -4.35 5.91
C MET A 80 -17.81 -5.47 5.37
N GLY A 81 -17.20 -6.63 5.11
CA GLY A 81 -17.85 -7.83 4.60
C GLY A 81 -17.30 -9.09 5.26
N ARG A 82 -17.87 -10.25 4.93
CA ARG A 82 -17.46 -11.56 5.44
C ARG A 82 -17.13 -12.46 4.25
N SER A 83 -16.04 -13.24 4.36
CA SER A 83 -15.66 -14.28 3.41
C SER A 83 -16.40 -15.60 3.65
#